data_AF-A0A2M9K4E6-F1
#
_entry.id   AF-A0A2M9K4E6-F1
#
_cell.length_a   1.000
_cell.length_b   1.000
_cell.length_c   1.000
_cell.angle_alpha   90.00
_cell.angle_beta   90.00
_cell.angle_gamma   90.00
#
_symmetry.space_group_name_H-M   'P 1'
#
loop_
_entity.id
_entity.type
_entity.pdbx_description
1 polymer ?
#
loop_
_entity_poly.entity_id
_entity_poly.type
_entity_poly.pdbx_seq_one_letter_code
_entity_poly.pdbx_strand_id
1 'polypeptide(L)'
;MDEPLDRWAARRAKRLRPVGERKAVTLVPGAHGSHVHPNAPRLILEWDGYQWTTLATVPDLAAARRFLNPQTADEALPPPPARSPMAAGTGRHRKPRAD
;
A
#
# COMPACT_ATOMS: atom_id res chain seq x y z
N MET A 1 -4.32 -11.36 -34.35
CA MET A 1 -4.09 -12.64 -33.67
C MET A 1 -4.85 -12.59 -32.35
N ASP A 2 -5.87 -13.43 -32.19
CA ASP A 2 -6.61 -13.51 -30.94
C ASP A 2 -5.71 -14.08 -29.82
N GLU A 3 -5.74 -13.45 -28.66
CA GLU A 3 -5.02 -13.94 -27.48
C GLU A 3 -5.69 -15.23 -26.98
N PRO A 4 -4.94 -16.33 -26.73
CA PRO A 4 -5.49 -17.52 -26.09
C PRO A 4 -6.12 -17.19 -24.73
N LEU A 5 -7.30 -17.74 -24.46
CA LEU A 5 -8.07 -17.45 -23.24
C LEU A 5 -7.25 -17.61 -21.96
N ASP A 6 -6.44 -18.67 -21.87
CA ASP A 6 -5.61 -18.94 -20.69
C ASP A 6 -4.58 -17.83 -20.44
N ARG A 7 -4.00 -17.29 -21.51
CA ARG A 7 -3.02 -16.20 -21.43
C ARG A 7 -3.69 -14.90 -20.97
N TRP A 8 -4.86 -14.62 -21.52
CA TRP A 8 -5.68 -13.48 -21.11
C TRP A 8 -6.10 -13.60 -19.64
N ALA A 9 -6.59 -14.78 -19.22
CA ALA A 9 -7.05 -15.06 -17.87
C ALA A 9 -5.92 -14.95 -16.85
N ALA A 10 -4.75 -15.54 -17.13
CA ALA A 10 -3.57 -15.46 -16.26
C ALA A 10 -3.09 -14.01 -16.08
N ARG A 11 -3.12 -13.20 -17.14
CA ARG A 11 -2.77 -11.78 -17.07
C ARG A 11 -3.75 -10.98 -16.22
N ARG A 12 -5.04 -11.33 -16.25
CA ARG A 12 -6.07 -10.69 -15.44
C ARG A 12 -5.99 -11.11 -13.98
N ALA A 13 -5.76 -12.39 -13.72
CA ALA A 13 -5.55 -12.92 -12.37
C ALA A 13 -4.43 -12.18 -11.62
N LYS A 14 -3.32 -11.86 -12.31
CA LYS A 14 -2.21 -11.06 -11.73
C LYS A 14 -2.59 -9.62 -11.33
N ARG A 15 -3.70 -9.09 -11.85
CA ARG A 15 -4.21 -7.75 -11.51
C ARG A 15 -5.28 -7.79 -10.43
N LEU A 16 -5.81 -8.97 -10.13
CA LEU A 16 -6.79 -9.12 -9.07
C LEU A 16 -6.12 -8.94 -7.73
N ARG A 17 -6.88 -8.35 -6.82
CA ARG A 17 -6.48 -8.25 -5.43
C ARG A 17 -6.54 -9.64 -4.79
N PRO A 18 -5.49 -10.10 -4.09
CA PRO A 18 -5.53 -11.34 -3.34
C PRO A 18 -6.62 -11.31 -2.26
N VAL A 19 -7.38 -12.39 -2.13
CA VAL A 19 -8.26 -12.60 -0.96
C VAL A 19 -7.40 -12.60 0.30
N GLY A 20 -7.87 -11.91 1.34
CA GLY A 20 -7.12 -11.73 2.58
C GLY A 20 -6.16 -10.55 2.57
N GLU A 21 -6.03 -9.79 1.47
CA GLU A 21 -5.27 -8.54 1.51
C GLU A 21 -5.90 -7.57 2.51
N ARG A 22 -5.08 -6.92 3.35
CA ARG A 22 -5.53 -6.01 4.40
C ARG A 22 -5.04 -4.59 4.19
N LYS A 23 -5.84 -3.61 4.61
CA LYS A 23 -5.45 -2.20 4.66
C LYS A 23 -6.01 -1.51 5.89
N ALA A 24 -5.41 -0.37 6.25
CA ALA A 24 -5.91 0.51 7.29
C ALA A 24 -6.46 1.81 6.70
N VAL A 25 -7.60 2.28 7.20
CA VAL A 25 -8.20 3.58 6.85
C VAL A 25 -8.41 4.42 8.11
N THR A 26 -8.04 5.70 8.05
CA THR A 26 -8.22 6.64 9.18
C THR A 26 -9.70 7.00 9.31
N LEU A 27 -10.25 6.99 10.54
CA LEU A 27 -11.66 7.31 10.80
C LEU A 27 -11.95 8.82 10.88
N VAL A 28 -10.96 9.66 10.58
CA VAL A 28 -11.10 11.12 10.55
C VAL A 28 -11.62 11.55 9.17
N PRO A 29 -12.77 12.22 9.08
CA PRO A 29 -13.29 12.74 7.82
C PRO A 29 -12.28 13.63 7.10
N GLY A 30 -12.12 13.47 5.78
CA GLY A 30 -11.19 14.25 4.97
C GLY A 30 -9.70 13.90 5.15
N ALA A 31 -9.36 12.92 6.01
CA ALA A 31 -7.99 12.43 6.14
C ALA A 31 -7.65 11.48 4.98
N HIS A 32 -6.87 11.98 4.03
CA HIS A 32 -6.39 11.18 2.90
C HIS A 32 -4.92 10.80 3.10
N GLY A 33 -4.63 9.50 3.09
CA GLY A 33 -3.28 8.96 3.25
C GLY A 33 -3.01 8.41 4.66
N SER A 34 -2.13 7.41 4.72
CA SER A 34 -1.91 6.62 5.95
C SER A 34 -1.20 7.40 7.07
N HIS A 35 -0.38 8.39 6.73
CA HIS A 35 0.42 9.17 7.69
C HIS A 35 -0.36 10.33 8.33
N VAL A 36 -1.51 10.71 7.78
CA VAL A 36 -2.33 11.80 8.30
C VAL A 36 -3.00 11.36 9.60
N HIS A 37 -2.99 12.23 10.62
CA HIS A 37 -3.45 11.94 11.99
C HIS A 37 -2.90 10.60 12.53
N PRO A 38 -1.59 10.50 12.83
CA PRO A 38 -0.97 9.23 13.22
C PRO A 38 -1.57 8.63 14.50
N ASN A 39 -2.11 9.48 15.40
CA ASN A 39 -2.71 9.04 16.67
C ASN A 39 -4.22 8.81 16.59
N ALA A 40 -4.84 8.99 15.42
CA ALA A 40 -6.27 8.77 15.27
C ALA A 40 -6.62 7.28 15.08
N PRO A 41 -7.80 6.83 15.54
CA PRO A 41 -8.28 5.48 15.30
C PRO A 41 -8.35 5.13 13.81
N ARG A 42 -8.09 3.86 13.51
CA ARG A 42 -8.10 3.31 12.16
C ARG A 42 -8.93 2.03 12.09
N LEU A 43 -9.66 1.88 10.99
CA LEU A 43 -10.36 0.65 10.66
C LEU A 43 -9.42 -0.24 9.84
N ILE A 44 -9.27 -1.49 10.24
CA ILE A 44 -8.63 -2.53 9.46
C ILE A 44 -9.71 -3.18 8.58
N LEU A 45 -9.44 -3.18 7.28
CA LEU A 45 -10.28 -3.79 6.28
C LEU A 45 -9.56 -4.98 5.65
N GLU A 46 -10.30 -6.04 5.34
CA GLU A 46 -9.81 -7.20 4.60
C GLU A 46 -10.57 -7.35 3.28
N TRP A 47 -9.89 -7.76 2.21
CA TRP A 47 -10.51 -8.05 0.92
C TRP A 47 -11.03 -9.49 0.90
N ASP A 48 -12.34 -9.68 0.81
CA ASP A 48 -12.97 -11.02 0.80
C ASP A 48 -13.02 -11.67 -0.60
N GLY A 49 -12.58 -10.95 -1.64
CA GLY A 49 -12.71 -11.37 -3.04
C GLY A 49 -13.71 -10.55 -3.83
N TYR A 50 -14.60 -9.82 -3.16
CA TYR A 50 -15.66 -9.00 -3.75
C TYR A 50 -15.68 -7.57 -3.21
N GLN A 51 -15.49 -7.40 -1.90
CA GLN A 51 -15.54 -6.11 -1.22
C GLN A 51 -14.52 -6.02 -0.07
N TRP A 52 -14.35 -4.81 0.44
CA TRP A 52 -13.62 -4.59 1.69
C TRP A 52 -14.55 -4.81 2.87
N THR A 53 -14.27 -5.80 3.70
CA THR A 53 -15.02 -6.11 4.93
C THR A 53 -14.27 -5.56 6.14
N THR A 54 -15.02 -5.21 7.19
CA THR A 54 -14.42 -4.71 8.42
C THR A 54 -13.89 -5.85 9.26
N LEU A 55 -12.61 -5.79 9.61
CA LEU A 55 -11.95 -6.82 10.42
C LEU A 55 -11.76 -6.38 11.88
N ALA A 56 -11.29 -5.14 12.11
CA ALA A 56 -11.04 -4.62 13.45
C ALA A 56 -10.92 -3.08 13.45
N THR A 57 -10.99 -2.48 14.64
CA THR A 57 -10.59 -1.08 14.87
C THR A 57 -9.34 -1.06 15.74
N VAL A 58 -8.37 -0.22 15.40
CA VAL A 58 -7.11 -0.04 16.14
C VAL A 58 -6.95 1.43 16.56
N PRO A 59 -6.25 1.71 17.68
CA PRO A 59 -6.22 3.05 18.26
C PRO A 59 -5.43 4.07 17.44
N ASP A 60 -4.39 3.65 16.71
CA ASP A 60 -3.47 4.54 16.02
C ASP A 60 -2.77 3.87 14.82
N LEU A 61 -1.94 4.64 14.12
CA LEU A 61 -1.12 4.17 12.99
C LEU A 61 -0.10 3.10 13.40
N ALA A 62 0.46 3.18 14.60
CA ALA A 62 1.48 2.24 15.06
C ALA A 62 0.87 0.84 15.27
N ALA A 63 -0.29 0.78 15.91
CA ALA A 63 -1.09 -0.42 16.05
C ALA A 63 -1.52 -0.98 14.69
N ALA A 64 -1.95 -0.12 13.76
CA ALA A 64 -2.27 -0.55 12.39
C ALA A 64 -1.07 -1.17 11.67
N ARG A 65 0.13 -0.59 11.80
CA ARG A 65 1.35 -1.13 11.18
C ARG A 65 1.72 -2.50 11.73
N ARG A 66 1.62 -2.70 13.05
CA ARG A 66 1.84 -4.00 13.71
C ARG A 66 0.83 -5.04 13.24
N PHE A 67 -0.44 -4.67 13.12
CA PHE A 67 -1.49 -5.57 12.63
C PHE A 67 -1.25 -6.01 11.19
N LEU A 68 -0.88 -5.08 10.31
CA LEU A 68 -0.68 -5.36 8.89
C LEU A 68 0.63 -6.08 8.60
N ASN A 69 1.67 -5.88 9.41
CA ASN A 69 3.00 -6.45 9.21
C ASN A 69 3.50 -7.15 10.48
N PRO A 70 2.90 -8.29 10.86
CA PRO A 70 3.26 -8.97 12.10
C PRO A 70 4.73 -9.40 12.13
N GLN A 71 5.34 -9.71 10.97
CA GLN A 71 6.76 -10.09 10.89
C GLN A 71 7.72 -8.90 11.08
N THR A 72 7.31 -7.68 10.71
CA THR A 72 8.13 -6.46 10.87
C THR A 72 8.01 -5.87 12.27
N ALA A 73 7.08 -6.35 13.10
CA ALA A 73 6.98 -5.93 14.49
C ALA A 73 8.12 -6.53 15.35
N ASP A 74 8.65 -7.69 14.96
CA ASP A 74 9.71 -8.40 15.67
C ASP A 74 11.12 -7.96 15.20
N GLU A 75 11.22 -7.44 13.98
CA GLU A 75 12.46 -6.97 13.39
C GLU A 75 12.44 -5.44 13.33
N ALA A 76 13.08 -4.79 14.32
CA ALA A 76 13.31 -3.35 14.31
C ALA A 76 14.20 -3.00 13.11
N LEU A 77 13.58 -2.71 11.95
CA LEU A 77 14.31 -2.38 10.74
C LEU A 77 15.15 -1.11 11.00
N PRO A 78 16.48 -1.14 10.77
CA PRO A 78 17.29 0.07 10.88
C PRO A 78 16.76 1.15 9.93
N PRO A 79 16.89 2.44 10.29
CA PRO A 79 16.43 3.53 9.43
C PRO A 79 17.07 3.39 8.04
N PRO A 80 16.31 3.61 6.95
CA PRO A 80 16.88 3.56 5.62
C PRO A 80 18.04 4.56 5.54
N PRO A 81 19.14 4.23 4.84
CA PRO A 81 20.26 5.14 4.70
C PRO A 81 19.78 6.46 4.09
N ALA A 82 20.29 7.57 4.64
CA ALA A 82 19.98 8.90 4.13
C ALA A 82 20.28 8.95 2.62
N ARG A 83 19.24 9.22 1.81
CA ARG A 83 19.42 9.38 0.36
C ARG A 83 20.09 10.73 0.12
N SER A 84 21.28 10.72 -0.46
CA SER A 84 21.97 11.96 -0.88
C SER A 84 21.08 12.74 -1.85
N PRO A 85 20.80 14.03 -1.59
CA PRO A 85 19.96 14.86 -2.46
C PRO A 85 20.55 15.10 -3.85
N MET A 86 21.85 14.80 -4.05
CA MET A 86 22.57 14.89 -5.32
C MET A 86 22.84 13.52 -5.98
N ALA A 87 22.23 12.43 -5.50
CA ALA A 87 22.36 11.14 -6.18
C ALA A 87 21.83 11.26 -7.63
N ALA A 88 22.56 10.65 -8.58
CA ALA A 88 22.15 10.64 -9.98
C ALA A 88 20.73 10.09 -10.10
N GLY A 89 19.76 10.96 -10.40
CA GLY A 89 18.38 10.55 -10.59
C GLY A 89 18.31 9.55 -11.74
N THR A 90 17.58 8.44 -11.56
CA THR A 90 17.23 7.54 -12.66
C THR A 90 16.33 8.32 -13.61
N GLY A 91 16.94 9.02 -14.58
CA GLY A 91 16.33 10.04 -15.43
C GLY A 91 15.20 9.52 -16.32
N ARG A 92 14.05 9.20 -15.71
CA ARG A 92 12.82 8.80 -16.40
C ARG A 92 11.84 9.96 -16.64
N HIS A 93 12.18 11.18 -16.20
CA HIS A 93 11.23 12.30 -16.21
C HIS A 93 11.83 13.65 -16.68
N ARG A 94 12.81 13.68 -17.58
CA ARG A 94 13.15 14.94 -18.26
C ARG A 94 13.32 14.76 -19.77
N LYS A 95 12.29 15.15 -20.51
CA LYS A 95 12.31 15.93 -21.76
C LYS A 95 10.85 16.33 -22.09
N PRO A 96 10.58 17.44 -22.79
CA PRO A 96 11.50 18.28 -23.58
C PRO A 96 11.37 19.80 -23.31
N ARG A 97 12.26 20.60 -23.91
CA ARG A 97 11.84 21.84 -24.55
C ARG A 97 12.64 22.00 -25.85
N ALA A 98 11.90 22.24 -26.92
CA ALA A 98 12.42 22.64 -28.21
C ALA A 98 12.77 24.12 -28.17
N ASP A 99 13.81 24.50 -28.91
CA ASP A 99 13.76 25.59 -29.89
C ASP A 99 14.45 25.07 -31.16
#